data_AF-A0A7L4IAW4-F1
#
_entry.id   AF-A0A7L4IAW4-F1
#
_cell.length_a   1.000
_cell.length_b   1.000
_cell.length_c   1.000
_cell.angle_alpha   90.00
_cell.angle_beta   90.00
_cell.angle_gamma   90.00
#
_symmetry.space_group_name_H-M   'P 1'
#
loop_
_entity.id
_entity.type
_entity.pdbx_description
1 polymer ?
#
loop_
_entity_poly.entity_id
_entity_poly.type
_entity_poly.pdbx_seq_one_letter_code
_entity_poly.pdbx_strand_id
1 'polypeptide(L)'
;QIDQILIHQQIELLEILTGFETNNKYEIKNTLGQRVYFAVEDTDCCTRNCCGPSRPFTLRIIDNLGHEVITLQRPLRCSSCCFPCCLQEV
;
A
#
# COMPACT_ATOMS: atom_id res chain seq x y z
N GLN A 1 5.68 2.41 25.32
CA GLN A 1 4.48 1.77 24.74
C GLN A 1 3.88 2.75 23.75
N ILE A 2 3.50 2.31 22.54
CA ILE A 2 2.86 3.15 21.52
C ILE A 2 1.40 2.72 21.46
N ASP A 3 0.50 3.51 22.04
CA ASP A 3 -0.94 3.17 22.05
C ASP A 3 -1.67 3.68 20.80
N GLN A 4 -1.05 4.58 20.04
CA GLN A 4 -1.61 5.17 18.82
C GLN A 4 -0.53 5.43 17.77
N ILE A 5 -0.88 5.17 16.52
CA ILE A 5 -0.07 5.50 15.34
C ILE A 5 -0.91 6.36 14.39
N LEU A 6 -0.25 7.32 13.75
CA LEU A 6 -0.81 8.17 12.70
C LEU A 6 -0.23 7.72 11.37
N ILE A 7 -1.08 7.53 10.36
CA ILE A 7 -0.66 7.09 9.02
C ILE A 7 -0.92 8.24 8.05
N HIS A 8 0.12 8.75 7.42
CA HIS A 8 0.01 9.83 6.43
C HIS A 8 0.48 9.34 5.06
N GLN A 9 -0.40 9.39 4.08
CA GLN A 9 -0.03 9.11 2.69
C GLN A 9 0.82 10.25 2.14
N GLN A 10 1.95 9.89 1.55
CA GLN A 10 2.81 10.80 0.80
C GLN A 10 2.32 10.82 -0.63
N ILE A 11 1.58 11.87 -0.98
CA ILE A 11 1.09 12.08 -2.34
C ILE A 11 2.26 12.64 -3.16
N GLU A 12 2.69 11.91 -4.18
CA GLU A 12 3.76 12.39 -5.05
C GLU A 12 3.21 13.41 -6.05
N LEU A 13 3.80 14.60 -6.08
CA LEU A 13 3.40 15.67 -7.01
C LEU A 13 3.49 15.22 -8.48
N LEU A 14 4.37 14.28 -8.80
CA LEU A 14 4.45 13.69 -10.15
C LEU A 14 3.18 12.91 -10.53
N GLU A 15 2.54 12.20 -9.61
CA GLU A 15 1.28 11.49 -9.89
C GLU A 15 0.18 12.48 -10.30
N ILE A 16 0.09 13.60 -9.57
CA ILE A 16 -0.90 14.65 -9.82
C ILE A 16 -0.66 15.31 -11.19
N LEU A 17 0.61 15.56 -11.54
CA LEU A 17 0.98 16.27 -12.76
C LEU A 17 0.95 15.38 -14.02
N THR A 18 1.23 14.09 -13.89
CA THR A 18 1.37 13.17 -15.03
C THR A 18 0.18 12.23 -15.20
N GLY A 19 -0.69 12.11 -14.19
CA GLY A 19 -1.77 11.11 -14.16
C GLY A 19 -1.28 9.66 -14.10
N PHE A 20 0.04 9.45 -14.03
CA PHE A 20 0.64 8.16 -13.82
C PHE A 20 0.61 7.88 -12.32
N GLU A 21 -0.27 6.97 -11.91
CA GLU A 21 -0.21 6.49 -10.53
C GLU A 21 1.20 5.90 -10.29
N THR A 22 1.78 6.08 -9.11
CA THR A 22 3.01 5.43 -8.64
C THR A 22 2.65 4.51 -7.46
N ASN A 23 3.65 3.88 -6.85
CA ASN A 23 3.41 3.04 -5.69
C ASN A 23 3.10 3.94 -4.48
N ASN A 24 1.98 3.68 -3.79
CA ASN A 24 1.63 4.48 -2.62
C ASN A 24 2.69 4.38 -1.52
N LYS A 25 3.02 5.52 -0.92
CA LYS A 25 3.97 5.63 0.18
C LYS A 25 3.27 6.22 1.40
N TYR A 26 3.59 5.72 2.58
CA TYR A 26 2.99 6.16 3.83
C TYR A 26 4.05 6.38 4.89
N GLU A 27 3.90 7.48 5.62
CA GLU A 27 4.66 7.78 6.81
C GLU A 27 3.85 7.38 8.05
N ILE A 28 4.42 6.51 8.88
CA ILE A 28 3.79 6.06 10.12
C ILE A 28 4.47 6.81 11.27
N LYS A 29 3.68 7.60 11.98
CA LYS A 29 4.13 8.49 13.06
C LYS A 29 3.55 8.07 14.40
N ASN A 30 4.26 8.39 15.47
CA ASN A 30 3.66 8.40 16.79
C ASN A 30 2.80 9.67 16.99
N THR A 31 2.16 9.78 18.15
CA THR A 31 1.34 10.94 18.54
C THR A 31 2.13 12.25 18.65
N LEU A 32 3.46 12.16 18.83
CA LEU A 32 4.36 13.31 18.83
C LEU A 32 4.74 13.77 17.41
N GLY A 33 4.23 13.10 16.37
CA GLY A 33 4.53 13.41 14.97
C GLY A 33 5.89 12.91 14.49
N GLN A 34 6.61 12.12 15.30
CA GLN A 34 7.88 11.53 14.91
C GLN A 34 7.64 10.30 14.04
N ARG A 35 8.36 10.17 12.92
CA ARG A 35 8.30 8.98 12.08
C ARG A 35 8.91 7.80 12.82
N VAL A 36 8.10 6.75 12.98
CA VAL A 36 8.52 5.48 13.59
C VAL A 36 8.72 4.39 12.53
N TYR A 37 7.93 4.42 11.45
CA TYR A 37 8.05 3.51 10.31
C TYR A 37 7.72 4.21 8.99
N PHE A 38 8.09 3.56 7.90
CA PHE A 38 7.73 3.93 6.54
C PHE A 38 7.11 2.73 5.83
N ALA A 39 6.00 2.92 5.12
CA ALA A 39 5.35 1.86 4.37
C ALA A 39 5.31 2.18 2.88
N VAL A 40 5.59 1.20 2.04
CA VAL A 40 5.64 1.35 0.58
C VAL A 40 4.85 0.22 -0.07
N GLU A 41 3.92 0.58 -0.94
CA GLU A 41 3.23 -0.37 -1.81
C GLU A 41 4.22 -0.87 -2.87
N ASP A 42 4.19 -2.15 -3.17
CA ASP A 42 4.88 -2.75 -4.29
C ASP A 42 3.84 -3.46 -5.16
N THR A 43 3.72 -3.00 -6.41
CA THR A 43 2.70 -3.43 -7.36
C THR A 43 3.36 -3.80 -8.67
N ASP A 44 3.16 -5.05 -9.12
CA ASP A 44 3.61 -5.46 -10.45
C ASP A 44 2.80 -4.73 -11.54
N CYS A 45 3.53 -4.14 -12.48
CA CYS A 45 3.05 -3.19 -13.50
C CYS A 45 1.90 -3.72 -14.39
N CYS A 46 1.73 -5.05 -14.52
CA CYS A 46 0.78 -5.64 -15.46
C CYS A 46 -0.69 -5.75 -15.01
N THR A 47 -1.07 -5.27 -13.81
CA THR A 47 -2.47 -5.32 -13.33
C THR A 47 -3.20 -3.97 -13.25
N ARG A 48 -2.54 -2.87 -13.65
CA ARG A 48 -3.03 -1.51 -13.38
C ARG A 48 -4.22 -1.06 -14.23
N ASN A 49 -4.29 -1.52 -15.48
CA ASN A 49 -5.38 -1.15 -16.41
C ASN A 49 -6.63 -2.04 -16.29
N CYS A 50 -6.55 -3.20 -15.63
CA CYS A 50 -7.64 -4.18 -15.64
C CYS A 50 -8.46 -4.24 -14.34
N CYS A 51 -7.88 -3.88 -13.19
CA CYS A 51 -8.48 -4.18 -11.87
C CYS A 51 -8.65 -2.98 -10.94
N GLY A 52 -8.17 -1.77 -11.30
CA GLY A 52 -8.34 -0.55 -10.49
C GLY A 52 -8.01 -0.74 -9.00
N PRO A 53 -8.87 -0.32 -8.04
CA PRO A 53 -8.62 -0.46 -6.60
C PRO A 53 -8.65 -1.90 -6.09
N SER A 54 -9.08 -2.84 -6.94
CA SER A 54 -9.13 -4.28 -6.63
C SER A 54 -7.78 -4.98 -6.83
N ARG A 55 -6.76 -4.30 -7.36
CA ARG A 55 -5.42 -4.83 -7.62
C ARG A 55 -4.78 -5.53 -6.41
N PRO A 56 -3.97 -6.58 -6.64
CA PRO A 56 -3.11 -7.11 -5.60
C PRO A 56 -2.01 -6.09 -5.32
N PHE A 57 -1.55 -6.05 -4.08
CA PHE A 57 -0.35 -5.30 -3.72
C PHE A 57 0.34 -5.92 -2.52
N THR A 58 1.64 -5.68 -2.44
CA THR A 58 2.43 -5.97 -1.24
C THR A 58 2.72 -4.64 -0.55
N LEU A 59 2.42 -4.52 0.75
CA LEU A 59 2.78 -3.36 1.55
C LEU A 59 3.94 -3.76 2.46
N ARG A 60 5.09 -3.13 2.26
CA ARG A 60 6.31 -3.38 3.05
C ARG A 60 6.46 -2.26 4.07
N ILE A 61 6.52 -2.60 5.35
CA ILE A 61 6.74 -1.66 6.46
C ILE A 61 8.20 -1.78 6.89
N ILE A 62 8.86 -0.64 6.92
CA ILE A 62 10.30 -0.49 7.09
C ILE A 62 10.55 0.40 8.31
N ASP A 63 11.52 0.04 9.15
CA ASP A 63 11.96 0.87 10.26
C ASP A 63 12.85 2.04 9.81
N ASN A 64 13.26 2.87 10.76
CA ASN A 64 14.13 4.01 10.48
C ASN A 64 15.57 3.63 10.12
N LEU A 65 15.97 2.37 10.30
CA LEU A 65 17.28 1.84 9.88
C LEU A 65 17.24 1.24 8.48
N GLY A 66 16.06 1.19 7.85
CA GLY A 66 15.87 0.62 6.52
C GLY A 66 15.59 -0.89 6.53
N HIS A 67 15.37 -1.49 7.70
CA HIS A 67 15.01 -2.90 7.81
C HIS A 67 13.50 -3.09 7.66
N GLU A 68 13.12 -4.05 6.83
CA GLU A 68 11.74 -4.48 6.76
C GLU A 68 11.33 -5.19 8.06
N VAL A 69 10.28 -4.69 8.69
CA VAL A 69 9.76 -5.22 9.95
C VAL A 69 8.47 -6.01 9.75
N ILE A 70 7.66 -5.63 8.76
CA ILE A 70 6.37 -6.28 8.47
C ILE A 70 6.16 -6.25 6.95
N THR A 71 5.67 -7.36 6.41
CA THR A 71 5.15 -7.42 5.05
C THR A 71 3.69 -7.87 5.09
N LEU A 72 2.84 -7.10 4.44
CA LEU A 72 1.43 -7.40 4.26
C LEU A 72 1.16 -7.67 2.79
N GLN A 73 0.55 -8.80 2.47
CA GLN A 73 0.17 -9.15 1.11
C GLN A 73 -1.33 -9.09 0.99
N ARG A 74 -1.83 -8.23 0.10
CA ARG A 74 -3.24 -8.23 -0.29
C ARG A 74 -3.37 -8.95 -1.63
N PRO A 75 -4.01 -10.13 -1.68
CA PRO A 75 -4.29 -10.80 -2.94
C PRO A 75 -5.25 -9.97 -3.79
N LEU A 76 -5.34 -10.31 -5.08
CA LEU A 76 -6.27 -9.68 -6.01
C LEU A 76 -7.69 -9.82 -5.44
N ARG A 77 -8.36 -8.68 -5.22
CA ARG A 77 -9.80 -8.71 -4.94
C ARG A 77 -10.50 -8.84 -6.29
N CYS A 78 -11.50 -9.68 -6.38
CA CYS A 78 -12.37 -9.68 -7.54
C CYS A 78 -13.64 -8.89 -7.23
N SER A 79 -14.00 -7.96 -8.11
CA SER A 79 -15.24 -7.17 -8.03
C SER A 79 -16.28 -7.57 -9.09
N SER A 80 -16.00 -8.59 -9.91
CA SER A 80 -16.88 -9.05 -10.98
C SER A 80 -17.51 -10.41 -10.62
N CYS A 81 -18.84 -10.47 -10.71
CA CYS A 81 -19.63 -11.69 -10.49
C CYS A 81 -19.37 -12.78 -11.56
N CYS A 82 -18.68 -12.48 -12.67
CA CYS A 82 -18.82 -13.30 -13.87
C CYS A 82 -17.72 -14.34 -14.17
N PHE A 83 -16.47 -14.30 -13.67
CA PHE A 83 -15.46 -15.35 -13.97
C PHE A 83 -14.24 -15.32 -13.01
N PRO A 84 -13.63 -16.48 -12.68
CA PRO A 84 -13.83 -17.24 -11.44
C PRO A 84 -13.26 -16.51 -10.21
N CYS A 85 -14.14 -15.98 -9.37
CA CYS A 85 -13.80 -15.12 -8.23
C CYS A 85 -13.99 -15.80 -6.87
N CYS A 86 -13.94 -17.14 -6.86
CA CYS A 86 -14.25 -17.98 -5.70
C CYS A 86 -13.00 -18.41 -4.90
N LEU A 87 -11.83 -17.81 -5.15
CA LEU A 87 -10.56 -18.17 -4.50
C LEU A 87 -10.07 -17.12 -3.48
N GLN A 88 -10.90 -16.14 -3.12
CA GLN A 88 -10.55 -15.21 -2.05
C GLN A 88 -10.90 -15.85 -0.70
N GLU A 89 -9.89 -16.34 0.03
CA GLU A 89 -10.04 -16.71 1.45
C GLU A 89 -10.31 -15.46 2.29
N VAL A 90 -11.27 -15.57 3.21
CA VAL A 90 -11.72 -14.51 4.13
C VAL A 90 -10.80 -14.45 5.35
#